data_AF-A0A947A5S3-F1
#
_entry.id   AF-A0A947A5S3-F1
#
_cell.length_a   1.000
_cell.length_b   1.000
_cell.length_c   1.000
_cell.angle_alpha   90.00
_cell.angle_beta   90.00
_cell.angle_gamma   90.00
#
_symmetry.space_group_name_H-M   'P 1'
#
loop_
_entity.id
_entity.type
_entity.pdbx_description
1 polymer ?
#
loop_
_entity_poly.entity_id
_entity_poly.type
_entity_poly.pdbx_seq_one_letter_code
_entity_poly.pdbx_strand_id
1 'polypeptide(L)'
;MKNEALHIEFKEAVNYINSYTNPIPADLLLKLYAYYKIANQNFDNPGSKTPLINAFKANALIQANKNSPDEAMQNYIELVDKLKEE
;
A
#
# COMPACT_ATOMS: atom_id res chain seq x y z
N MET A 1 -20.86 9.75 -7.87
CA MET A 1 -19.80 9.47 -6.87
C MET A 1 -19.14 8.18 -7.31
N LYS A 2 -17.99 8.26 -7.99
CA LYS A 2 -17.29 7.04 -8.42
C LYS A 2 -16.65 6.44 -7.17
N ASN A 3 -17.28 5.36 -6.69
CA ASN A 3 -16.73 4.35 -5.77
C ASN A 3 -16.50 4.70 -4.29
N GLU A 4 -17.49 5.31 -3.62
CA GLU A 4 -17.44 5.55 -2.16
C GLU A 4 -17.23 4.27 -1.34
N ALA A 5 -17.81 3.14 -1.77
CA ALA A 5 -17.61 1.83 -1.12
C ALA A 5 -16.13 1.41 -1.13
N LEU A 6 -15.46 1.50 -2.29
CA LEU A 6 -14.03 1.16 -2.41
C LEU A 6 -13.15 2.00 -1.47
N HIS A 7 -13.45 3.30 -1.33
CA HIS A 7 -12.73 4.17 -0.41
C HIS A 7 -12.92 3.76 1.07
N ILE A 8 -14.13 3.35 1.44
CA ILE A 8 -14.43 2.87 2.79
C ILE A 8 -13.64 1.59 3.07
N GLU A 9 -13.72 0.60 2.18
CA GLU A 9 -12.99 -0.67 2.30
C GLU A 9 -11.48 -0.45 2.35
N PHE A 10 -10.95 0.43 1.51
CA PHE A 10 -9.53 0.79 1.52
C PHE A 10 -9.11 1.38 2.87
N LYS A 11 -9.91 2.30 3.43
CA LYS A 11 -9.62 2.91 4.72
C LYS A 11 -9.67 1.89 5.85
N GLU A 12 -10.61 0.94 5.81
CA GLU A 12 -10.69 -0.17 6.76
C GLU A 12 -9.46 -1.08 6.68
N ALA A 13 -9.03 -1.44 5.47
CA ALA A 13 -7.81 -2.22 5.25
C ALA A 13 -6.55 -1.49 5.77
N VAL A 14 -6.44 -0.17 5.54
CA VAL A 14 -5.34 0.65 6.07
C VAL A 14 -5.34 0.65 7.60
N ASN A 15 -6.52 0.82 8.21
CA ASN A 15 -6.65 0.77 9.67
C ASN A 15 -6.25 -0.60 10.24
N TYR A 16 -6.65 -1.69 9.57
CA TYR A 16 -6.25 -3.04 9.94
C TYR A 16 -4.73 -3.18 9.96
N ILE A 17 -4.04 -2.81 8.87
CA ILE A 17 -2.56 -2.87 8.79
C ILE A 17 -1.89 -1.98 9.84
N ASN A 18 -2.42 -0.79 10.10
CA ASN A 18 -1.88 0.10 11.13
C ASN A 18 -2.03 -0.47 12.56
N SER A 19 -3.02 -1.33 12.78
CA SER A 19 -3.24 -2.03 14.06
C SER A 19 -2.59 -3.41 14.15
N TYR A 20 -2.02 -3.91 13.04
CA TYR A 20 -1.46 -5.25 12.94
C TYR A 20 -0.13 -5.34 13.72
N THR A 21 -0.06 -6.27 14.66
CA THR A 21 1.10 -6.40 15.58
C THR A 21 2.08 -7.49 15.20
N ASN A 22 1.67 -8.44 14.37
CA ASN A 22 2.54 -9.54 13.96
C ASN A 22 3.52 -9.07 12.87
N PRO A 23 4.70 -9.69 12.77
CA PRO A 23 5.65 -9.37 11.72
C PRO A 23 5.05 -9.57 10.33
N ILE A 24 5.09 -8.53 9.50
CA ILE A 24 4.74 -8.63 8.09
C ILE A 24 6.03 -8.80 7.27
N PRO A 25 6.10 -9.77 6.35
CA PRO A 25 7.18 -9.87 5.39
C PRO A 25 7.50 -8.53 4.69
N ALA A 26 8.79 -8.23 4.54
CA ALA A 26 9.24 -6.95 4.02
C ALA A 26 8.77 -6.67 2.57
N ASP A 27 8.62 -7.71 1.74
CA ASP A 27 8.12 -7.59 0.37
C ASP A 27 6.64 -7.18 0.35
N LEU A 28 5.82 -7.73 1.25
CA LEU A 28 4.42 -7.35 1.43
C LEU A 28 4.31 -5.90 1.92
N LEU A 29 5.14 -5.49 2.89
CA LEU A 29 5.20 -4.10 3.36
C LEU A 29 5.53 -3.12 2.23
N LEU A 30 6.46 -3.46 1.34
CA LEU A 30 6.82 -2.63 0.20
C LEU A 30 5.68 -2.50 -0.81
N LYS A 31 4.93 -3.58 -1.07
CA LYS A 31 3.73 -3.56 -1.92
C LYS A 31 2.63 -2.70 -1.31
N LEU A 32 2.29 -2.92 -0.02
CA LEU A 32 1.32 -2.12 0.73
C LEU A 32 1.68 -0.63 0.69
N TYR A 33 2.95 -0.30 0.91
CA TYR A 33 3.45 1.08 0.82
C TYR A 33 3.22 1.69 -0.57
N ALA A 34 3.57 0.96 -1.64
CA ALA A 34 3.45 1.46 -3.01
C ALA A 34 1.98 1.69 -3.39
N TYR A 35 1.11 0.72 -3.11
CA TYR A 35 -0.33 0.84 -3.36
C TYR A 35 -0.94 1.99 -2.56
N TYR A 36 -0.59 2.13 -1.27
CA TYR A 36 -1.07 3.24 -0.45
C TYR A 36 -0.70 4.61 -1.04
N LYS A 37 0.55 4.78 -1.48
CA LYS A 37 1.02 6.05 -2.07
C LYS A 37 0.27 6.38 -3.37
N ILE A 38 0.07 5.40 -4.25
CA ILE A 38 -0.65 5.60 -5.52
C ILE A 38 -2.13 5.86 -5.28
N ALA A 39 -2.78 5.11 -4.38
CA ALA A 39 -4.18 5.29 -4.00
C ALA A 39 -4.45 6.70 -3.46
N ASN A 40 -3.51 7.27 -2.71
CA ASN A 40 -3.59 8.64 -2.20
C ASN A 40 -3.01 9.69 -3.17
N GLN A 41 -2.64 9.30 -4.39
CA GLN A 41 -2.01 10.16 -5.41
C GLN A 41 -0.81 10.95 -4.87
N ASN A 42 -0.07 10.34 -3.93
CA ASN A 42 1.07 10.96 -3.28
C ASN A 42 2.37 10.48 -3.93
N PHE A 43 2.93 11.32 -4.79
CA PHE A 43 4.16 11.06 -5.54
C PHE A 43 5.42 11.64 -4.89
N ASP A 44 5.33 12.09 -3.64
CA ASP A 44 6.51 12.58 -2.92
C ASP A 44 7.56 11.48 -2.76
N ASN A 45 8.83 11.87 -2.79
CA ASN A 45 9.94 10.95 -2.62
C ASN A 45 9.86 10.20 -1.28
N PRO A 46 10.29 8.92 -1.22
CA PRO A 46 10.30 8.17 0.03
C PRO A 46 11.16 8.85 1.09
N GLY A 47 10.56 9.22 2.22
CA GLY A 47 11.29 9.72 3.39
C GLY A 47 11.72 8.60 4.32
N SER A 48 13.01 8.28 4.35
CA SER A 48 13.62 7.53 5.46
C SER A 48 15.08 7.97 5.66
N LYS A 49 15.60 7.75 6.88
CA LYS A 49 16.99 8.06 7.24
C LYS A 49 18.01 7.11 6.61
N THR A 50 17.56 6.00 6.00
CA THR A 50 18.43 4.95 5.47
C THR A 50 18.32 4.91 3.94
N PRO A 51 19.37 5.25 3.19
CA PRO A 51 19.34 5.29 1.73
C PRO A 51 18.88 3.98 1.07
N LEU A 52 19.29 2.84 1.62
CA LEU A 52 18.90 1.52 1.11
C LEU A 52 17.38 1.28 1.20
N ILE A 53 16.74 1.68 2.30
CA ILE A 53 15.28 1.57 2.48
C ILE A 53 14.56 2.45 1.45
N ASN A 54 15.09 3.65 1.18
CA ASN A 54 14.52 4.53 0.16
C ASN A 54 14.62 3.92 -1.24
N ALA A 55 15.73 3.23 -1.57
CA ALA A 55 15.89 2.54 -2.84
C ALA A 55 14.83 1.43 -3.01
N PHE A 56 14.57 0.62 -1.98
CA PHE A 56 13.50 -0.38 -2.02
C PHE A 56 12.11 0.23 -2.19
N LYS A 57 11.80 1.30 -1.45
CA LYS A 57 10.54 2.03 -1.58
C LYS A 57 10.35 2.64 -2.97
N ALA A 58 11.41 3.22 -3.54
CA ALA A 58 11.39 3.78 -4.88
C ALA A 58 11.15 2.69 -5.93
N ASN A 59 11.85 1.55 -5.82
CA ASN A 59 11.64 0.40 -6.70
C ASN A 59 10.20 -0.12 -6.63
N ALA A 60 9.63 -0.24 -5.44
CA ALA A 60 8.25 -0.67 -5.26
C ALA A 60 7.24 0.30 -5.91
N LEU A 61 7.46 1.61 -5.77
CA LEU A 61 6.64 2.62 -6.45
C LEU A 61 6.74 2.53 -7.97
N ILE A 62 7.95 2.37 -8.51
CA ILE A 62 8.17 2.19 -9.95
C ILE A 62 7.43 0.96 -10.47
N GLN A 63 7.50 -0.16 -9.75
CA GLN A 63 6.82 -1.40 -10.11
C GLN A 63 5.29 -1.24 -10.11
N ALA A 64 4.75 -0.48 -9.16
CA ALA A 64 3.31 -0.27 -9.04
C ALA A 64 2.76 0.90 -9.89
N ASN A 65 3.60 1.70 -10.54
CA ASN A 65 3.23 2.97 -11.19
C ASN A 65 2.22 2.84 -12.37
N LYS A 66 1.92 1.63 -12.82
CA LYS A 66 0.90 1.39 -13.85
C LYS A 66 -0.53 1.38 -13.30
N ASN A 67 -0.70 1.30 -11.98
CA ASN A 67 -2.01 1.28 -11.34
C ASN A 67 -2.61 2.69 -11.29
N SER A 68 -3.88 2.79 -11.62
CA SER A 68 -4.73 3.92 -11.24
C SER A 68 -4.95 3.94 -9.71
N PRO A 69 -5.42 5.07 -9.13
CA PRO A 69 -5.73 5.13 -7.70
C PRO A 69 -6.73 4.06 -7.25
N ASP A 70 -7.79 3.82 -8.02
CA ASP A 70 -8.82 2.82 -7.71
C ASP A 70 -8.22 1.40 -7.76
N GLU A 71 -7.41 1.08 -8.77
CA GLU A 71 -6.71 -0.22 -8.85
C GLU A 71 -5.72 -0.39 -7.70
N ALA A 72 -5.05 0.68 -7.28
CA ALA A 72 -4.15 0.63 -6.13
C ALA A 72 -4.92 0.37 -4.82
N MET A 73 -6.11 0.94 -4.65
CA MET A 73 -6.99 0.62 -3.51
C MET A 73 -7.41 -0.84 -3.52
N GLN A 74 -7.86 -1.36 -4.67
CA GLN A 74 -8.27 -2.76 -4.83
C GLN A 74 -7.12 -3.72 -4.51
N ASN A 75 -5.95 -3.50 -5.11
CA ASN A 75 -4.76 -4.31 -4.84
C ASN A 75 -4.31 -4.25 -3.37
N TYR A 76 -4.47 -3.09 -2.72
CA TYR A 76 -4.19 -2.96 -1.29
C TYR A 76 -5.14 -3.83 -0.47
N ILE A 77 -6.46 -3.73 -0.72
CA ILE A 77 -7.49 -4.51 -0.03
C ILE A 77 -7.23 -6.01 -0.21
N GLU A 78 -7.03 -6.48 -1.44
CA GLU A 78 -6.76 -7.89 -1.74
C GLU A 78 -5.52 -8.44 -1.01
N LEU A 79 -4.48 -7.61 -0.88
CA LEU A 79 -3.26 -8.00 -0.18
C LEU A 79 -3.47 -8.10 1.33
N VAL A 80 -4.26 -7.18 1.89
CA VAL A 80 -4.65 -7.21 3.30
C VAL A 80 -5.55 -8.39 3.61
N ASP A 81 -6.48 -8.73 2.72
CA ASP A 81 -7.38 -9.88 2.91
C ASP A 81 -6.62 -11.20 2.89
N LYS A 82 -5.64 -11.36 1.99
CA LYS A 82 -4.73 -12.52 2.01
C LYS A 82 -3.97 -12.64 3.33
N LEU A 83 -3.54 -11.51 3.91
CA LEU A 83 -2.85 -11.50 5.20
C LEU A 83 -3.77 -11.90 6.37
N LYS A 84 -5.09 -11.69 6.28
CA LYS A 84 -6.05 -12.10 7.32
C LYS A 84 -6.33 -13.61 7.31
N GLU A 85 -6.12 -14.26 6.17
CA GLU A 85 -6.35 -15.69 5.98
C GLU A 85 -5.17 -16.57 6.45
N GLU A 86 -4.03 -15.96 6.77
CA GLU A 86 -2.81 -16.59 7.32
C GLU A 86 -2.79 -16.61 8.85
#